data_AF-A0A8J4XGP5-F1
#
_entry.id   AF-A0A8J4XGP5-F1
#
_cell.length_a   1.000
_cell.length_b   1.000
_cell.length_c   1.000
_cell.angle_alpha   90.00
_cell.angle_beta   90.00
_cell.angle_gamma   90.00
#
_symmetry.space_group_name_H-M   'P 1'
#
loop_
_entity.id
_entity.type
_entity.pdbx_description
1 polymer ?
#
loop_
_entity_poly.entity_id
_entity_poly.type
_entity_poly.pdbx_seq_one_letter_code
_entity_poly.pdbx_strand_id
1 'polypeptide(L)'
;TNKKPAEISITKVKQFEGSSAFVRRSQWSLDQLRQVNGIDPNRDCPEFDLTFENAFDQWVAGSAGDKGVFVQVLHNTCQRYSAERKPEFVNCQSKLLGGNSILHSAADSVTSAVQKASQALNERGERLGRVEEKTGDMMNSAQQFADTAHK
;
A
#
# COMPACT_ATOMS: atom_id res chain seq x y z
N THR A 1 -11.74 -5.76 4.39
CA THR A 1 -11.49 -6.34 5.72
C THR A 1 -11.01 -5.22 6.63
N ASN A 2 -11.60 -5.01 7.81
CA ASN A 2 -11.36 -3.81 8.66
C ASN A 2 -10.53 -4.11 9.93
N LYS A 3 -9.68 -5.15 9.88
CA LYS A 3 -8.86 -5.53 11.04
C LYS A 3 -7.61 -4.65 11.11
N LYS A 4 -7.30 -4.14 12.30
CA LYS A 4 -6.05 -3.45 12.59
C LYS A 4 -4.87 -4.38 12.26
N PRO A 5 -3.86 -3.93 11.48
CA PRO A 5 -2.65 -4.70 11.23
C PRO A 5 -1.94 -5.02 12.55
N ALA A 6 -1.30 -6.18 12.63
CA ALA A 6 -0.53 -6.58 13.81
C ALA A 6 0.71 -5.68 14.02
N GLU A 7 1.31 -5.20 12.93
CA GLU A 7 2.50 -4.35 12.97
C GLU A 7 2.49 -3.38 11.79
N ILE A 8 2.94 -2.14 12.02
CA ILE A 8 3.16 -1.13 10.98
C ILE A 8 4.54 -0.52 11.20
N SER A 9 5.34 -0.44 10.14
CA SER A 9 6.68 0.10 10.19
C SER A 9 6.97 1.06 9.05
N ILE A 10 7.87 2.01 9.32
CA ILE A 10 8.45 2.93 8.34
C ILE A 10 9.84 2.38 8.02
N THR A 11 10.08 2.02 6.75
CA THR A 11 11.35 1.41 6.32
C THR A 11 12.08 2.34 5.35
N LYS A 12 13.30 2.72 5.69
CA LYS A 12 14.21 3.42 4.77
C LYS A 12 15.01 2.40 3.97
N VAL A 13 14.93 2.48 2.65
CA VAL A 13 15.66 1.60 1.73
C VAL A 13 16.55 2.41 0.79
N LYS A 14 17.58 1.77 0.24
CA LYS A 14 18.43 2.33 -0.82
C LYS A 14 18.56 1.33 -1.95
N GLN A 15 18.33 1.78 -3.18
CA GLN A 15 18.74 1.06 -4.38
C GLN A 15 20.13 1.54 -4.77
N PHE A 16 21.04 0.60 -5.04
CA PHE A 16 22.39 0.91 -5.51
C PHE A 16 22.43 0.89 -7.03
N GLU A 17 23.29 1.73 -7.61
CA GLU A 17 23.49 1.77 -9.06
C GLU A 17 23.90 0.39 -9.59
N GLY A 18 23.32 -0.02 -10.72
CA GLY A 18 23.52 -1.36 -11.29
C GLY A 18 22.79 -2.49 -10.57
N SER A 19 22.03 -2.21 -9.50
CA SER A 19 21.20 -3.20 -8.81
C SER A 19 19.71 -2.94 -9.01
N SER A 20 18.93 -3.99 -9.26
CA SER A 20 17.47 -3.95 -9.24
C SER A 20 16.89 -4.12 -7.82
N ALA A 21 17.73 -4.46 -6.82
CA ALA A 21 17.29 -4.75 -5.46
C ALA A 21 17.39 -3.54 -4.53
N PHE A 22 16.47 -3.47 -3.57
CA PHE A 22 16.49 -2.50 -2.48
C PHE A 22 17.15 -3.10 -1.25
N VAL A 23 18.05 -2.34 -0.62
CA VAL A 23 18.69 -2.70 0.65
C VAL A 23 18.12 -1.84 1.78
N ARG A 24 17.65 -2.48 2.84
CA ARG A 24 17.17 -1.81 4.05
C ARG A 24 18.32 -1.07 4.75
N ARG A 25 18.09 0.20 5.07
CA ARG A 25 19.03 1.06 5.81
C ARG A 25 18.60 1.23 7.26
N SER A 26 17.31 1.46 7.46
CA SER A 26 16.70 1.62 8.78
C SER A 26 15.24 1.15 8.74
N GLN A 27 14.70 0.82 9.91
CA GLN A 27 13.28 0.53 10.08
C GLN A 27 12.85 0.98 11.47
N TRP A 28 11.68 1.60 11.55
CA TRP A 28 11.08 2.08 12.78
C TRP A 28 9.64 1.59 12.86
N SER A 29 9.17 1.26 14.06
CA SER A 29 7.72 1.06 14.26
C SER A 29 6.99 2.39 14.10
N LEU A 30 5.76 2.36 13.58
CA LEU A 30 4.93 3.56 13.46
C LEU A 30 4.75 4.27 14.81
N ASP A 31 4.67 3.52 15.91
CA ASP A 31 4.49 4.07 17.26
C ASP A 31 5.71 4.85 17.76
N GLN A 32 6.88 4.63 17.14
CA GLN A 32 8.09 5.40 17.45
C GLN A 32 8.09 6.77 16.80
N LEU A 33 7.23 7.05 15.81
CA LEU A 33 7.14 8.36 15.17
C LEU A 33 6.56 9.37 16.17
N ARG A 34 7.28 10.48 16.38
CA ARG A 34 6.91 11.55 17.30
C ARG A 34 6.49 12.82 16.59
N GLN A 35 7.16 13.17 15.49
CA GLN A 35 6.88 14.40 14.75
C GLN A 35 7.18 14.24 13.27
N VAL A 36 6.34 14.85 12.44
CA VAL A 36 6.59 15.13 11.02
C VAL A 36 6.66 16.64 10.86
N ASN A 37 7.81 17.16 10.43
CA ASN A 37 8.04 18.59 10.21
C ASN A 37 8.01 18.88 8.71
N GLY A 38 7.03 19.65 8.24
CA GLY A 38 6.91 20.06 6.83
C GLY A 38 7.87 21.17 6.39
N ILE A 39 8.75 21.63 7.31
CA ILE A 39 9.71 22.73 7.19
C ILE A 39 9.05 24.11 7.06
N ASP A 40 8.28 24.33 6.01
CA ASP A 40 7.64 25.62 5.71
C ASP A 40 6.19 25.39 5.24
N PRO A 41 5.18 25.83 6.01
CA PRO A 41 3.78 25.64 5.65
C PRO A 41 3.30 26.60 4.55
N ASN A 42 4.07 27.63 4.21
CA ASN A 42 3.70 28.66 3.23
C ASN A 42 4.44 28.50 1.91
N ARG A 43 5.56 27.77 1.91
CA ARG A 43 6.36 27.50 0.73
C ARG A 43 6.07 26.12 0.16
N ASP A 44 6.12 26.03 -1.17
CA ASP A 44 6.14 24.74 -1.84
C ASP A 44 7.59 24.26 -1.91
N CYS A 45 7.92 23.29 -1.05
CA CYS A 45 9.28 22.79 -0.89
C CYS A 45 9.28 21.27 -0.71
N PRO A 46 10.27 20.53 -1.24
CA PRO A 46 10.32 19.06 -1.14
C PRO A 46 10.85 18.54 0.20
N GLU A 47 11.35 19.41 1.07
CA GLU A 47 11.99 19.05 2.34
C GLU A 47 10.98 18.75 3.46
N PHE A 48 11.32 17.76 4.29
CA PHE A 48 10.63 17.43 5.53
C PHE A 48 11.55 16.66 6.48
N ASP A 49 11.26 16.72 7.77
CA ASP A 49 11.97 15.92 8.78
C ASP A 49 11.04 14.94 9.47
N LEU A 50 11.57 13.76 9.81
CA LEU A 50 10.93 12.76 10.65
C LEU A 50 11.68 12.66 11.97
N THR A 51 10.96 12.87 13.08
CA THR A 51 11.49 12.65 14.42
C THR A 51 10.84 11.41 15.02
N PHE A 52 11.67 10.46 15.43
CA PHE A 52 11.28 9.26 16.15
C PHE A 52 11.73 9.36 17.61
N GLU A 53 11.35 8.39 18.45
CA GLU A 53 11.77 8.32 19.86
C GLU A 53 13.29 8.46 20.06
N ASN A 54 14.08 7.76 19.26
CA ASN A 54 15.54 7.68 19.40
C ASN A 54 16.28 7.99 18.10
N ALA A 55 15.61 8.60 17.11
CA ALA A 55 16.19 8.88 15.81
C ALA A 55 15.60 10.14 15.19
N PHE A 56 16.39 10.78 14.33
CA PHE A 56 15.99 11.93 13.54
C PHE A 56 16.49 11.71 12.11
N ASP A 57 15.66 12.00 11.12
CA ASP A 57 16.01 11.81 9.71
C ASP A 57 15.43 12.93 8.85
N GLN A 58 16.28 13.51 8.00
CA GLN A 58 15.93 14.62 7.11
C GLN A 58 15.76 14.10 5.69
N TRP A 59 14.70 14.55 5.03
CA TRP A 59 14.28 14.04 3.73
C TRP A 59 14.06 15.17 2.74
N VAL A 60 14.37 14.86 1.49
CA VAL A 60 14.03 15.68 0.33
C VAL A 60 13.30 14.77 -0.64
N ALA A 61 12.02 15.04 -0.89
CA ALA A 61 11.23 14.31 -1.88
C ALA A 61 11.66 14.68 -3.32
N GLY A 62 11.22 13.90 -4.31
CA GLY A 62 11.45 14.23 -5.72
C GLY A 62 10.80 15.54 -6.15
N SER A 63 9.69 15.91 -5.51
CA SER A 63 8.98 17.17 -5.69
C SER A 63 8.20 17.57 -4.43
N ALA A 64 7.75 18.82 -4.37
CA ALA A 64 6.86 19.28 -3.29
C ALA A 64 5.49 18.56 -3.32
N GLY A 65 5.02 18.17 -4.51
CA GLY A 65 3.82 17.33 -4.68
C GLY A 65 4.01 15.93 -4.09
N ASP A 66 5.14 15.28 -4.35
CA ASP A 66 5.46 13.96 -3.79
C ASP A 66 5.56 14.01 -2.26
N LYS A 67 6.17 15.07 -1.71
CA LYS A 67 6.15 15.34 -0.26
C LYS A 67 4.71 15.39 0.26
N GLY A 68 3.84 16.15 -0.40
CA GLY A 68 2.44 16.31 -0.02
C GLY A 68 1.71 14.97 0.06
N VAL A 69 1.83 14.13 -0.98
CA VAL A 69 1.24 12.80 -1.02
C VAL A 69 1.78 11.92 0.11
N PHE A 70 3.10 11.87 0.30
CA PHE A 70 3.73 11.06 1.34
C PHE A 70 3.26 11.47 2.75
N VAL A 71 3.34 12.76 3.07
CA VAL A 71 2.94 13.31 4.38
C VAL A 71 1.46 13.04 4.65
N GLN A 72 0.60 13.16 3.63
CA GLN A 72 -0.82 12.88 3.78
C GLN A 72 -1.13 11.40 4.05
N VAL A 73 -0.48 10.48 3.31
CA VAL A 73 -0.63 9.04 3.54
C VAL A 73 -0.12 8.67 4.94
N LEU A 74 1.03 9.22 5.34
CA LEU A 74 1.61 9.00 6.67
C LEU A 74 0.69 9.52 7.77
N HIS A 75 0.15 10.74 7.63
CA HIS A 75 -0.82 11.30 8.57
C HIS A 75 -2.03 10.39 8.73
N ASN A 76 -2.66 9.96 7.62
CA ASN A 76 -3.83 9.09 7.67
C ASN A 76 -3.53 7.74 8.32
N THR A 77 -2.35 7.18 8.05
CA THR A 77 -1.88 5.94 8.66
C THR A 77 -1.72 6.10 10.17
N CYS A 78 -1.12 7.21 10.62
CA CYS A 78 -1.00 7.53 12.04
C CYS A 78 -2.37 7.71 12.70
N GLN A 79 -3.30 8.44 12.07
CA GLN A 79 -4.65 8.66 12.60
C GLN A 79 -5.42 7.36 12.79
N ARG A 80 -5.23 6.39 11.89
CA ARG A 80 -5.97 5.12 11.89
C ARG A 80 -5.34 4.06 12.81
N TYR A 81 -4.02 4.06 12.97
CA TYR A 81 -3.33 2.91 13.56
C TYR A 81 -2.46 3.21 14.78
N SER A 82 -2.02 4.46 15.00
CA SER A 82 -1.26 4.81 16.21
C SER A 82 -2.14 4.66 17.45
N ALA A 83 -1.76 3.78 18.37
CA ALA A 83 -2.62 3.35 19.48
C ALA A 83 -2.57 4.29 20.69
N GLU A 84 -1.36 4.68 21.11
CA GLU A 84 -1.14 5.35 22.40
C GLU A 84 -0.85 6.85 22.25
N ARG A 85 -0.03 7.20 21.26
CA ARG A 85 0.39 8.58 21.03
C ARG A 85 0.44 8.88 19.55
N LYS A 86 -0.33 9.89 19.14
CA LYS A 86 -0.30 10.38 17.77
C LYS A 86 0.92 11.30 17.57
N PRO A 87 1.68 11.16 16.47
CA PRO A 87 2.73 12.10 16.14
C PRO A 87 2.17 13.47 15.81
N GLU A 88 2.94 14.51 16.11
CA GLU A 88 2.60 15.89 15.75
C GLU A 88 3.01 16.17 14.30
N PHE A 89 2.13 16.83 13.55
CA PHE A 89 2.43 17.32 12.21
C PHE A 89 2.56 18.83 12.27
N VAL A 90 3.78 19.33 12.19
CA VAL A 90 4.12 20.75 12.35
C VAL A 90 4.65 21.31 11.03
N ASN A 91 4.43 22.60 10.77
CA ASN A 91 4.88 23.27 9.54
C ASN A 91 4.42 22.58 8.24
N CYS A 92 3.37 21.76 8.30
CA CYS A 92 2.75 21.19 7.13
C CYS A 92 1.69 22.16 6.58
N GLN A 93 1.57 22.22 5.26
CA GLN A 93 0.50 22.97 4.61
C GLN A 93 -0.86 22.46 5.11
N SER A 94 -1.74 23.35 5.56
CA SER A 94 -3.04 23.02 6.17
C SER A 94 -3.94 22.18 5.26
N LYS A 95 -3.86 22.40 3.94
CA LYS A 95 -4.55 21.62 2.91
C LYS A 95 -4.19 20.13 2.89
N LEU A 96 -3.02 19.74 3.41
CA LEU A 96 -2.57 18.34 3.47
C LEU A 96 -3.22 17.58 4.63
N LEU A 97 -3.50 18.27 5.74
CA LEU A 97 -3.92 17.65 7.00
C LEU A 97 -5.43 17.79 7.27
N GLY A 98 -6.11 18.76 6.63
CA GLY A 98 -7.51 19.11 6.90
C GLY A 98 -8.56 18.70 5.86
N GLY A 99 -8.22 17.92 4.83
CA GLY A 99 -9.11 17.59 3.70
C GLY A 99 -9.94 16.30 3.85
N ASN A 100 -10.73 16.16 4.92
CA ASN A 100 -11.47 14.93 5.26
C ASN A 100 -12.88 14.79 4.62
N SER A 101 -13.04 14.95 3.32
CA SER A 101 -14.35 14.62 2.70
C SER A 101 -14.29 13.89 1.36
N ILE A 102 -13.36 14.23 0.48
CA ILE A 102 -13.29 13.62 -0.87
C ILE A 102 -12.34 12.40 -0.91
N LEU A 103 -11.24 12.45 -0.16
CA LEU A 103 -10.26 11.36 -0.18
C LEU A 103 -10.64 10.16 0.68
N HIS A 104 -11.40 10.34 1.77
CA HIS A 104 -11.93 9.22 2.56
C HIS A 104 -12.93 8.40 1.72
N SER A 105 -13.82 9.08 1.02
CA SER A 105 -14.77 8.45 0.10
C SER A 105 -14.09 7.86 -1.14
N ALA A 106 -13.07 8.50 -1.70
CA ALA A 106 -12.28 7.92 -2.79
C ALA A 106 -11.48 6.70 -2.34
N ALA A 107 -10.84 6.73 -1.16
CA ALA A 107 -10.06 5.61 -0.62
C ALA A 107 -10.94 4.42 -0.22
N ASP A 108 -12.10 4.66 0.40
CA ASP A 108 -13.08 3.60 0.69
C ASP A 108 -13.70 3.06 -0.60
N SER A 109 -13.92 3.92 -1.60
CA SER A 109 -14.42 3.51 -2.92
C SER A 109 -13.39 2.69 -3.70
N VAL A 110 -12.10 3.06 -3.67
CA VAL A 110 -11.00 2.26 -4.25
C VAL A 110 -10.83 0.95 -3.49
N THR A 111 -10.85 0.96 -2.16
CA THR A 111 -10.76 -0.27 -1.35
C THR A 111 -11.94 -1.19 -1.65
N SER A 112 -13.15 -0.65 -1.77
CA SER A 112 -14.35 -1.40 -2.17
C SER A 112 -14.26 -1.93 -3.59
N ALA A 113 -13.76 -1.13 -4.54
CA ALA A 113 -13.57 -1.53 -5.94
C ALA A 113 -12.54 -2.65 -6.07
N VAL A 114 -11.41 -2.57 -5.34
CA VAL A 114 -10.39 -3.61 -5.28
C VAL A 114 -10.97 -4.89 -4.67
N GLN A 115 -11.75 -4.80 -3.59
CA GLN A 115 -12.42 -5.98 -3.01
C GLN A 115 -13.42 -6.62 -3.99
N LYS A 116 -14.23 -5.82 -4.69
CA LYS A 116 -15.17 -6.33 -5.71
C LYS A 116 -14.46 -6.96 -6.90
N ALA A 117 -13.36 -6.34 -7.37
CA ALA A 117 -12.54 -6.90 -8.44
C ALA A 117 -11.91 -8.23 -8.01
N SER A 118 -11.38 -8.32 -6.79
CA SER A 118 -10.85 -9.56 -6.23
C SER A 118 -11.92 -10.65 -6.13
N GLN A 119 -13.16 -10.30 -5.76
CA GLN A 119 -14.28 -11.24 -5.68
C GLN A 119 -14.68 -11.75 -7.08
N ALA A 120 -14.83 -10.85 -8.06
CA ALA A 120 -15.17 -11.21 -9.43
C ALA A 120 -14.09 -12.09 -10.08
N LEU A 121 -12.82 -11.85 -9.78
CA LEU A 121 -11.71 -12.69 -10.23
C LEU A 121 -11.77 -14.10 -9.61
N ASN A 122 -12.13 -14.21 -8.32
CA ASN A 122 -12.29 -15.51 -7.68
C ASN A 122 -13.46 -16.31 -8.29
N GLU A 123 -14.62 -15.69 -8.49
CA GLU A 123 -15.79 -16.31 -9.11
C GLU A 123 -15.51 -16.74 -10.56
N ARG A 124 -14.74 -15.93 -11.32
CA ARG A 124 -14.30 -16.31 -12.67
C ARG A 124 -13.33 -17.49 -12.64
N GLY A 125 -12.40 -17.51 -11.68
CA GLY A 125 -11.47 -18.63 -11.48
C GLY A 125 -12.17 -19.95 -11.19
N GLU A 126 -13.16 -19.94 -10.29
CA GLU A 126 -13.94 -21.14 -9.96
C GLU A 126 -14.75 -21.67 -11.16
N ARG A 127 -15.31 -20.78 -11.98
CA ARG A 127 -16.02 -21.18 -13.20
C ARG A 127 -15.09 -21.74 -14.27
N LEU A 128 -13.88 -21.16 -14.41
CA LEU A 128 -12.85 -21.68 -15.32
C LEU A 128 -12.41 -23.09 -14.91
N GLY A 129 -12.14 -23.31 -13.63
CA GLY A 129 -11.75 -24.65 -13.14
C GLY A 129 -12.79 -25.73 -13.45
N ARG A 130 -14.08 -25.42 -13.34
CA ARG A 130 -15.18 -26.34 -13.71
C ARG A 130 -15.24 -26.64 -15.21
N VAL A 131 -14.89 -25.67 -16.06
CA VAL A 131 -14.83 -25.87 -17.53
C VAL A 131 -13.59 -26.66 -17.92
N GLU A 132 -12.46 -26.44 -17.24
CA GLU A 132 -11.23 -27.21 -17.43
C GLU A 132 -11.41 -28.68 -17.03
N GLU A 133 -12.07 -28.96 -15.91
CA GLU A 133 -12.41 -30.32 -15.47
C GLU A 133 -13.29 -31.03 -16.52
N LYS A 134 -14.36 -30.37 -16.99
CA LYS A 134 -15.24 -30.91 -18.03
C LYS A 134 -14.53 -31.14 -19.36
N THR A 135 -13.57 -30.28 -19.71
CA THR A 135 -12.74 -30.46 -20.91
C THR A 135 -11.79 -31.63 -20.74
N GLY A 136 -11.19 -31.80 -19.56
CA GLY A 136 -10.32 -32.92 -19.22
C GLY A 136 -11.05 -34.27 -19.33
N ASP A 137 -12.26 -34.37 -18.78
CA ASP A 137 -13.08 -35.58 -18.87
C ASP A 137 -13.44 -35.94 -20.31
N MET A 138 -13.78 -34.93 -21.12
CA MET A 138 -14.10 -35.10 -22.52
C MET A 138 -12.89 -35.49 -23.36
N MET A 139 -11.70 -34.93 -23.05
CA MET A 139 -10.44 -35.30 -23.71
C MET A 139 -10.05 -36.74 -23.38
N ASN A 140 -10.16 -37.15 -22.11
CA ASN A 140 -9.93 -38.54 -21.69
C ASN A 140 -10.91 -39.50 -22.38
N SER A 141 -12.18 -39.12 -22.48
CA SER A 141 -13.20 -39.92 -23.17
C SER A 141 -12.92 -40.06 -24.67
N ALA A 142 -12.47 -38.97 -25.32
CA ALA A 142 -12.08 -38.99 -26.73
C ALA A 142 -10.84 -39.86 -26.97
N GLN A 143 -9.87 -39.85 -26.05
CA GLN A 143 -8.69 -40.70 -26.13
C GLN A 143 -9.06 -42.19 -25.99
N GLN A 144 -9.92 -42.55 -25.05
CA GLN A 144 -10.41 -43.92 -24.91
C GLN A 144 -11.15 -44.41 -26.15
N PHE A 145 -11.93 -43.53 -26.79
CA PHE A 145 -12.59 -43.85 -28.06
C PHE A 145 -11.58 -44.10 -29.18
N ALA A 146 -10.58 -43.22 -29.33
CA ALA A 146 -9.53 -43.37 -30.33
C ALA A 146 -8.70 -44.66 -30.12
N ASP A 147 -8.31 -44.97 -28.87
CA ASP A 147 -7.55 -46.17 -28.53
C ASP A 147 -8.34 -47.46 -28.79
N THR A 148 -9.67 -47.40 -28.68
CA THR A 148 -10.57 -48.54 -28.99
C THR A 148 -10.73 -48.71 -30.51
N ALA A 149 -10.68 -47.63 -31.29
CA ALA A 149 -10.80 -47.67 -32.75
C ALA A 149 -9.52 -48.14 -33.47
N HIS A 150 -8.37 -48.11 -32.80
CA HIS A 150 -7.08 -48.56 -33.32
C HIS A 150 -6.71 -50.01 -32.93
N LYS A 151 -7.66 -50.77 -32.37
CA LYS A 151 -7.52 -52.18 -31.98
C LYS A 151 -8.35 -53.08 -32.87
#